data_AF-A0A143B3N1-F1
#
_entry.id   AF-A0A143B3N1-F1
#
_cell.length_a   1.000
_cell.length_b   1.000
_cell.length_c   1.000
_cell.angle_alpha   90.00
_cell.angle_beta   90.00
_cell.angle_gamma   90.00
#
_symmetry.space_group_name_H-M   'P 1'
#
loop_
_entity.id
_entity.type
_entity.pdbx_description
1 polymer ?
#
loop_
_entity_poly.entity_id
_entity_poly.type
_entity_poly.pdbx_seq_one_letter_code
_entity_poly.pdbx_strand_id
1 'polypeptide(L)'
;MSAKALKNTAASVRQRLLNRARSDRRPFNELLQYYAMERFLFRLSQSEHADRFILKGALMLRAWRSAELRPTMDIDLLGRTNNETASIVAQIRDILSAEVDPDGLVFGPDTIQAERITEDADYEGIRVRFRGTLDSARVNMQVDIGFGDVVFPGPEKSDLPTLLDSPAPRLLCYSRESAIAEKFEAMVKLRELNSRMKDFYDIWLLCRQFDFVGENLAEAIRLTFDRRGTPLPDVIEAFTDGFAEAKQTQWAAFQRRLRQDHVPALFSEVVLSVKEFLLPLTVALSSGKAAPSRWTAPGPWE
;
A
#
# COMPACT_ATOMS: atom_id res chain seq x y z
N MET A 1 27.61 -25.71 -36.14
CA MET A 1 27.80 -24.33 -35.63
C MET A 1 26.57 -23.54 -36.04
N SER A 2 25.78 -22.87 -35.20
CA SER A 2 25.96 -22.35 -33.85
C SER A 2 24.67 -22.59 -33.06
N ALA A 3 24.78 -23.27 -31.92
CA ALA A 3 23.76 -23.29 -30.90
C ALA A 3 23.72 -21.88 -30.29
N LYS A 4 22.73 -21.09 -30.71
CA LYS A 4 22.42 -19.77 -30.14
C LYS A 4 22.29 -19.97 -28.63
N ALA A 5 23.24 -19.46 -27.85
CA ALA A 5 23.31 -19.63 -26.42
C ALA A 5 21.93 -19.40 -25.79
N LEU A 6 21.40 -20.41 -25.09
CA LEU A 6 20.25 -20.26 -24.20
C LEU A 6 20.58 -19.12 -23.24
N LYS A 7 20.02 -17.95 -23.53
CA LYS A 7 20.22 -16.73 -22.75
C LYS A 7 19.67 -17.04 -21.36
N ASN A 8 20.52 -17.16 -20.34
CA ASN A 8 20.06 -17.36 -18.97
C ASN A 8 19.30 -16.09 -18.54
N THR A 9 17.98 -16.10 -18.72
CA THR A 9 17.11 -14.95 -18.48
C THR A 9 17.22 -14.48 -17.03
N ALA A 10 17.28 -15.41 -16.08
CA ALA A 10 17.42 -15.10 -14.66
C ALA A 10 18.73 -14.34 -14.37
N ALA A 11 19.86 -14.82 -14.88
CA ALA A 11 21.15 -14.13 -14.74
C ALA A 11 21.15 -12.75 -15.43
N SER A 12 20.50 -12.65 -16.60
CA SER A 12 20.37 -11.38 -17.32
C SER A 12 19.54 -10.36 -16.54
N VAL A 13 18.37 -10.75 -16.03
CA VAL A 13 17.51 -9.90 -15.21
C VAL A 13 18.21 -9.48 -13.92
N ARG A 14 18.88 -10.42 -13.23
CA ARG A 14 19.69 -10.12 -12.04
C ARG A 14 20.75 -9.06 -12.33
N GLN A 15 21.47 -9.18 -13.44
CA GLN A 15 22.49 -8.20 -13.83
C GLN A 15 21.88 -6.82 -14.16
N ARG A 16 20.71 -6.79 -14.81
CA ARG A 16 19.99 -5.54 -15.09
C ARG A 16 19.55 -4.85 -13.80
N LEU A 17 19.02 -5.59 -12.83
CA LEU A 17 18.68 -5.07 -11.51
C LEU A 17 19.91 -4.57 -10.74
N LEU A 18 21.05 -5.26 -10.81
CA LEU A 18 22.32 -4.79 -10.24
C LEU A 18 22.77 -3.46 -10.86
N ASN A 19 22.68 -3.35 -12.18
CA ASN A 19 23.03 -2.11 -12.89
C ASN A 19 22.09 -0.97 -12.49
N ARG A 20 20.78 -1.24 -12.40
CA ARG A 20 19.78 -0.26 -11.96
C ARG A 20 20.01 0.17 -10.52
N ALA A 21 20.29 -0.76 -9.61
CA ALA A 21 20.56 -0.45 -8.20
C ALA A 21 21.77 0.50 -8.04
N ARG A 22 22.83 0.29 -8.83
CA ARG A 22 24.00 1.18 -8.88
C ARG A 22 23.65 2.57 -9.42
N SER A 23 22.88 2.62 -10.51
CA SER A 23 22.43 3.88 -11.12
C SER A 23 21.55 4.70 -10.18
N ASP A 24 20.57 4.04 -9.54
CA ASP A 24 19.60 4.66 -8.64
C ASP A 24 20.20 4.92 -7.23
N ARG A 25 21.44 4.45 -6.97
CA ARG A 25 22.10 4.49 -5.66
C ARG A 25 21.26 3.86 -4.54
N ARG A 26 20.59 2.75 -4.86
CA ARG A 26 19.71 2.00 -3.95
C ARG A 26 20.25 0.61 -3.65
N PRO A 27 19.92 0.02 -2.49
CA PRO A 27 20.29 -1.36 -2.18
C PRO A 27 19.72 -2.35 -3.21
N PHE A 28 20.56 -3.28 -3.70
CA PHE A 28 20.10 -4.30 -4.65
C PHE A 28 18.92 -5.13 -4.14
N ASN A 29 18.93 -5.50 -2.85
CA ASN A 29 17.87 -6.30 -2.24
C ASN A 29 16.50 -5.59 -2.28
N GLU A 30 16.49 -4.26 -2.23
CA GLU A 30 15.26 -3.47 -2.35
C GLU A 30 14.69 -3.59 -3.77
N LEU A 31 15.53 -3.41 -4.80
CA LEU A 31 15.09 -3.56 -6.20
C LEU A 31 14.69 -5.00 -6.53
N LEU A 32 15.39 -5.99 -5.95
CA LEU A 32 15.02 -7.40 -6.06
C LEU A 32 13.63 -7.64 -5.47
N GLN A 33 13.34 -7.09 -4.29
CA GLN A 33 12.03 -7.21 -3.66
C GLN A 33 10.94 -6.59 -4.55
N TYR A 34 11.13 -5.36 -5.02
CA TYR A 34 10.17 -4.69 -5.89
C TYR A 34 9.94 -5.44 -7.20
N TYR A 35 10.99 -5.98 -7.80
CA TYR A 35 10.87 -6.78 -9.01
C TYR A 35 10.08 -8.06 -8.74
N ALA A 36 10.34 -8.74 -7.61
CA ALA A 36 9.58 -9.92 -7.22
C ALA A 36 8.10 -9.62 -6.96
N MET A 37 7.79 -8.53 -6.26
CA MET A 37 6.40 -8.09 -6.04
C MET A 37 5.71 -7.75 -7.37
N GLU A 38 6.38 -7.00 -8.25
CA GLU A 38 5.87 -6.66 -9.58
C GLU A 38 5.55 -7.91 -10.42
N ARG A 39 6.41 -8.92 -10.38
CA ARG A 39 6.23 -10.17 -11.14
C ARG A 39 5.22 -11.14 -10.53
N PHE A 40 5.03 -11.10 -9.22
CA PHE A 40 3.89 -11.74 -8.58
C PHE A 40 2.57 -11.06 -8.98
N LEU A 41 2.49 -9.73 -8.89
CA LEU A 41 1.30 -8.95 -9.26
C LEU A 41 0.95 -9.10 -10.74
N PHE A 42 1.95 -9.30 -11.60
CA PHE A 42 1.72 -9.61 -13.00
C PHE A 42 1.07 -10.98 -13.18
N ARG A 43 1.60 -12.02 -12.56
CA ARG A 43 0.95 -13.34 -12.56
C ARG A 43 -0.48 -13.27 -12.00
N LEU A 44 -0.71 -12.50 -10.93
CA LEU A 44 -2.06 -12.26 -10.42
C LEU A 44 -2.96 -11.64 -11.50
N SER A 45 -2.47 -10.61 -12.20
CA SER A 45 -3.23 -9.94 -13.28
C SER A 45 -3.53 -10.83 -14.49
N GLN A 46 -2.74 -11.88 -14.72
CA GLN A 46 -2.93 -12.85 -15.80
C GLN A 46 -3.75 -14.08 -15.36
N SER A 47 -4.04 -14.22 -14.06
CA SER A 47 -4.76 -15.37 -13.51
C SER A 47 -6.27 -15.16 -13.52
N GLU A 48 -7.03 -16.24 -13.36
CA GLU A 48 -8.50 -16.18 -13.13
C GLU A 48 -8.89 -15.44 -11.83
N HIS A 49 -7.92 -15.17 -10.96
CA HIS A 49 -8.12 -14.50 -9.69
C HIS A 49 -7.94 -12.97 -9.78
N ALA A 50 -7.64 -12.42 -10.96
CA ALA A 50 -7.32 -11.00 -11.14
C ALA A 50 -8.39 -10.04 -10.58
N ASP A 51 -9.67 -10.34 -10.82
CA ASP A 51 -10.80 -9.50 -10.34
C ASP A 51 -11.24 -9.86 -8.90
N ARG A 52 -10.62 -10.87 -8.27
CA ARG A 52 -10.88 -11.29 -6.88
C ARG A 52 -10.04 -10.53 -5.85
N PHE A 53 -9.05 -9.75 -6.29
CA PHE A 53 -8.18 -8.99 -5.42
C PHE A 53 -8.06 -7.55 -5.89
N ILE A 54 -7.99 -6.62 -4.93
CA ILE A 54 -7.73 -5.20 -5.20
C ILE A 54 -6.41 -4.84 -4.52
N LEU A 55 -5.48 -4.24 -5.27
CA LEU A 55 -4.23 -3.72 -4.72
C LEU A 55 -4.51 -2.53 -3.79
N LYS A 56 -3.96 -2.60 -2.57
CA LYS A 56 -3.98 -1.51 -1.59
C LYS A 56 -2.57 -1.27 -1.00
N GLY A 57 -2.51 -0.49 0.06
CA GLY A 57 -1.26 -0.26 0.80
C GLY A 57 -0.24 0.58 0.05
N ALA A 58 1.03 0.46 0.45
CA ALA A 58 2.10 1.37 0.01
C ALA A 58 2.45 1.26 -1.48
N LEU A 59 2.19 0.12 -2.11
CA LEU A 59 2.40 -0.06 -3.54
C LEU A 59 1.49 0.86 -4.39
N MET A 60 0.39 1.35 -3.82
CA MET A 60 -0.45 2.35 -4.47
C MET A 60 0.26 3.67 -4.73
N LEU A 61 1.23 4.07 -3.91
CA LEU A 61 2.04 5.27 -4.17
C LEU A 61 2.77 5.15 -5.52
N ARG A 62 3.19 3.93 -5.90
CA ARG A 62 3.79 3.67 -7.22
C ARG A 62 2.74 3.74 -8.33
N ALA A 63 1.58 3.12 -8.14
CA ALA A 63 0.48 3.15 -9.13
C ALA A 63 0.00 4.58 -9.41
N TRP A 64 -0.04 5.42 -8.38
CA TRP A 64 -0.38 6.85 -8.48
C TRP A 64 0.75 7.74 -8.97
N ARG A 65 1.94 7.18 -9.25
CA ARG A 65 3.14 7.90 -9.68
C ARG A 65 3.50 9.04 -8.71
N SER A 66 3.34 8.77 -7.41
CA SER A 66 3.76 9.67 -6.35
C SER A 66 5.23 10.05 -6.52
N ALA A 67 5.56 11.34 -6.38
CA ALA A 67 6.93 11.81 -6.45
C ALA A 67 7.78 11.23 -5.30
N GLU A 68 7.12 10.97 -4.16
CA GLU A 68 7.75 10.43 -2.97
C GLU A 68 7.20 9.04 -2.67
N LEU A 69 8.08 8.11 -2.34
CA LEU A 69 7.74 6.73 -2.02
C LEU A 69 8.36 6.37 -0.68
N ARG A 70 7.55 5.90 0.26
CA ARG A 70 8.11 5.19 1.40
C ARG A 70 8.41 3.73 1.03
N PRO A 71 9.48 3.13 1.57
CA PRO A 71 9.78 1.72 1.35
C PRO A 71 8.63 0.80 1.79
N THR A 72 8.40 -0.26 1.03
CA THR A 72 7.48 -1.37 1.36
C THR A 72 8.09 -2.68 0.88
N MET A 73 7.86 -3.74 1.64
CA MET A 73 8.44 -5.08 1.40
C MET A 73 7.36 -6.15 1.24
N ASP A 74 6.10 -5.75 1.36
CA ASP A 74 4.89 -6.55 1.39
C ASP A 74 3.91 -6.06 0.32
N ILE A 75 2.99 -6.96 -0.04
CA ILE A 75 1.87 -6.65 -0.91
C ILE A 75 0.62 -6.66 -0.04
N ASP A 76 -0.09 -5.55 0.01
CA ASP A 76 -1.40 -5.49 0.66
C ASP A 76 -2.51 -5.63 -0.40
N LEU A 77 -3.43 -6.57 -0.19
CA LEU A 77 -4.60 -6.79 -1.05
C LEU A 77 -5.90 -6.71 -0.23
N LEU A 78 -6.98 -6.27 -0.86
CA LEU A 78 -8.35 -6.53 -0.40
C LEU A 78 -8.91 -7.72 -1.17
N GLY A 79 -9.31 -8.77 -0.45
CA GLY A 79 -9.94 -9.96 -1.01
C GLY A 79 -11.44 -9.76 -1.27
N ARG A 80 -11.87 -10.06 -2.50
CA ARG A 80 -13.27 -10.21 -2.96
C ARG A 80 -13.59 -11.69 -3.19
N THR A 81 -13.20 -12.52 -2.24
CA THR A 81 -13.22 -13.99 -2.32
C THR A 81 -13.45 -14.59 -0.93
N ASN A 82 -13.57 -15.90 -0.85
CA ASN A 82 -13.65 -16.65 0.41
C ASN A 82 -12.41 -16.36 1.30
N ASN A 83 -12.64 -16.04 2.57
CA ASN A 83 -11.63 -15.72 3.58
C ASN A 83 -11.15 -16.95 4.40
N GLU A 84 -11.39 -18.16 3.90
CA GLU A 84 -10.80 -19.38 4.42
C GLU A 84 -9.32 -19.50 3.99
N THR A 85 -8.45 -19.80 4.96
CA THR A 85 -7.00 -19.93 4.73
C THR A 85 -6.67 -20.94 3.63
N ALA A 86 -7.34 -22.08 3.59
CA ALA A 86 -7.13 -23.10 2.56
C ALA A 86 -7.49 -22.59 1.15
N SER A 87 -8.59 -21.85 1.03
CA SER A 87 -9.01 -21.21 -0.23
C SER A 87 -7.99 -20.17 -0.71
N ILE A 88 -7.47 -19.34 0.20
CA ILE A 88 -6.43 -18.36 -0.14
C ILE A 88 -5.13 -19.05 -0.58
N VAL A 89 -4.70 -20.11 0.11
CA VAL A 89 -3.51 -20.88 -0.27
C VAL A 89 -3.65 -21.48 -1.67
N ALA A 90 -4.83 -22.02 -2.01
CA ALA A 90 -5.12 -22.53 -3.35
C ALA A 90 -5.01 -21.42 -4.41
N GLN A 91 -5.67 -20.29 -4.20
CA GLN A 91 -5.62 -19.14 -5.12
C GLN A 91 -4.19 -18.62 -5.32
N ILE A 92 -3.41 -18.50 -4.25
CA ILE A 92 -2.00 -18.09 -4.34
C ILE A 92 -1.20 -19.13 -5.14
N ARG A 93 -1.40 -20.43 -4.92
CA ARG A 93 -0.74 -21.48 -5.69
C ARG A 93 -1.04 -21.39 -7.19
N ASP A 94 -2.29 -21.12 -7.56
CA ASP A 94 -2.68 -20.94 -8.96
C ASP A 94 -2.00 -19.70 -9.56
N ILE A 95 -1.96 -18.58 -8.83
CA ILE A 95 -1.26 -17.37 -9.22
C ILE A 95 0.24 -17.65 -9.46
N LEU A 96 0.90 -18.35 -8.54
CA LEU A 96 2.32 -18.69 -8.71
C LEU A 96 2.58 -19.58 -9.93
N SER A 97 1.57 -20.36 -10.34
CA SER A 97 1.65 -21.31 -11.46
C SER A 97 1.21 -20.72 -12.80
N ALA A 98 0.78 -19.45 -12.84
CA ALA A 98 0.35 -18.80 -14.06
C ALA A 98 1.47 -18.78 -15.12
N GLU A 99 1.15 -19.22 -16.33
CA GLU A 99 2.07 -19.20 -17.47
C GLU A 99 2.30 -17.75 -17.93
N VAL A 100 3.56 -17.33 -17.90
CA VAL A 100 3.99 -15.99 -18.33
C VAL A 100 5.28 -16.09 -19.13
N ASP A 101 5.56 -15.09 -19.96
CA ASP A 101 6.86 -14.96 -20.61
C ASP A 101 7.98 -15.02 -19.55
N PRO A 102 9.08 -15.76 -19.82
CA PRO A 102 10.14 -15.94 -18.84
C PRO A 102 10.69 -14.60 -18.33
N ASP A 103 10.44 -14.33 -17.05
CA ASP A 103 10.93 -13.15 -16.32
C ASP A 103 12.10 -13.48 -15.38
N GLY A 104 12.55 -14.73 -15.39
CA GLY A 104 13.66 -15.23 -14.60
C GLY A 104 13.34 -15.49 -13.13
N LEU A 105 12.12 -15.18 -12.66
CA LEU A 105 11.68 -15.47 -11.31
C LEU A 105 11.01 -16.84 -11.23
N VAL A 106 11.43 -17.62 -10.24
CA VAL A 106 10.79 -18.88 -9.87
C VAL A 106 10.28 -18.76 -8.46
N PHE A 107 8.96 -18.78 -8.29
CA PHE A 107 8.31 -18.87 -6.98
C PHE A 107 8.15 -20.34 -6.58
N GLY A 108 8.19 -20.63 -5.28
CA GLY A 108 8.05 -21.99 -4.75
C GLY A 108 6.67 -22.22 -4.12
N PRO A 109 5.70 -22.82 -4.83
CA PRO A 109 4.38 -23.13 -4.28
C PRO A 109 4.41 -24.01 -3.02
N ASP A 110 5.40 -24.90 -2.92
CA ASP A 110 5.58 -25.78 -1.76
C ASP A 110 6.09 -25.05 -0.51
N THR A 111 6.45 -23.76 -0.66
CA THR A 111 6.92 -22.92 0.45
C THR A 111 5.83 -22.02 1.03
N ILE A 112 4.60 -22.10 0.50
CA ILE A 112 3.48 -21.29 0.97
C ILE A 112 3.15 -21.62 2.43
N GLN A 113 3.14 -20.59 3.26
CA GLN A 113 2.66 -20.62 4.63
C GLN A 113 1.61 -19.51 4.78
N ALA A 114 0.48 -19.83 5.39
CA ALA A 114 -0.58 -18.86 5.62
C ALA A 114 -1.02 -18.88 7.08
N GLU A 115 -1.22 -17.69 7.64
CA GLU A 115 -1.69 -17.50 9.02
C GLU A 115 -2.78 -16.42 9.05
N ARG A 116 -3.74 -16.57 9.97
CA ARG A 116 -4.68 -15.47 10.26
C ARG A 116 -3.94 -14.38 11.01
N ILE A 117 -4.22 -13.14 10.65
CA ILE A 117 -3.68 -11.95 11.31
C ILE A 117 -4.83 -11.02 11.69
N THR A 118 -4.63 -10.19 12.70
CA THR A 118 -5.52 -9.07 13.00
C THR A 118 -4.96 -7.84 12.29
N GLU A 119 -5.66 -7.37 11.26
CA GLU A 119 -5.48 -6.07 10.64
C GLU A 119 -6.24 -5.03 11.47
N ASP A 120 -5.57 -3.97 11.90
CA ASP A 120 -6.18 -2.76 12.49
C ASP A 120 -7.16 -3.02 13.66
N ALA A 121 -6.67 -3.85 14.58
CA ALA A 121 -7.23 -4.18 15.89
C ALA A 121 -8.49 -5.05 15.93
N ASP A 122 -9.27 -5.22 14.86
CA ASP A 122 -10.45 -6.13 14.87
C ASP A 122 -10.76 -6.83 13.53
N TYR A 123 -10.02 -6.57 12.45
CA TYR A 123 -10.30 -7.18 11.14
C TYR A 123 -9.44 -8.41 10.91
N GLU A 124 -10.07 -9.56 10.67
CA GLU A 124 -9.34 -10.77 10.32
C GLU A 124 -8.83 -10.70 8.88
N GLY A 125 -7.51 -10.68 8.73
CA GLY A 125 -6.81 -10.84 7.46
C GLY A 125 -6.10 -12.19 7.37
N ILE A 126 -5.59 -12.50 6.20
CA ILE A 126 -4.71 -13.65 5.97
C ILE A 126 -3.37 -13.14 5.47
N ARG A 127 -2.31 -13.47 6.20
CA ARG A 127 -0.94 -13.26 5.75
C ARG A 127 -0.43 -14.53 5.09
N VAL A 128 0.06 -14.39 3.87
CA VAL A 128 0.68 -15.47 3.10
C VAL A 128 2.15 -15.15 2.88
N ARG A 129 3.02 -16.11 3.22
CA ARG A 129 4.46 -16.04 2.95
C ARG A 129 4.89 -17.18 2.04
N PHE A 130 5.78 -16.90 1.11
CA PHE A 130 6.40 -17.89 0.23
C PHE A 130 7.76 -17.39 -0.27
N ARG A 131 8.54 -18.26 -0.89
CA ARG A 131 9.88 -17.95 -1.38
C ARG A 131 9.89 -17.81 -2.90
N GLY A 132 10.75 -16.91 -3.38
CA GLY A 132 11.12 -16.79 -4.78
C GLY A 132 12.63 -16.86 -4.96
N THR A 133 13.05 -17.15 -6.19
CA THR A 133 14.45 -17.16 -6.60
C THR A 133 14.63 -16.48 -7.94
N LEU A 134 15.65 -15.62 -8.04
CA LEU A 134 16.11 -15.01 -9.27
C LEU A 134 17.59 -15.34 -9.41
N ASP A 135 17.91 -16.29 -10.29
CA ASP A 135 19.24 -16.89 -10.40
C ASP A 135 19.68 -17.42 -9.02
N SER A 136 20.82 -16.95 -8.49
CA SER A 136 21.33 -17.32 -7.17
C SER A 136 20.69 -16.55 -6.01
N ALA A 137 19.91 -15.49 -6.30
CA ALA A 137 19.33 -14.63 -5.27
C ALA A 137 17.99 -15.19 -4.77
N ARG A 138 17.80 -15.22 -3.44
CA ARG A 138 16.55 -15.61 -2.79
C ARG A 138 15.77 -14.37 -2.36
N VAL A 139 14.45 -14.43 -2.48
CA VAL A 139 13.52 -13.38 -2.05
C VAL A 139 12.41 -14.00 -1.21
N ASN A 140 12.04 -13.35 -0.11
CA ASN A 140 10.91 -13.75 0.72
C ASN A 140 9.73 -12.85 0.37
N MET A 141 8.62 -13.46 0.00
CA MET A 141 7.40 -12.77 -0.37
C MET A 141 6.44 -12.77 0.82
N GLN A 142 5.75 -11.65 1.02
CA GLN A 142 4.66 -11.51 1.96
C GLN A 142 3.50 -10.83 1.25
N VAL A 143 2.32 -11.46 1.32
CA VAL A 143 1.06 -10.94 0.80
C VAL A 143 0.06 -10.91 1.96
N ASP A 144 -0.36 -9.73 2.35
CA ASP A 144 -1.33 -9.50 3.41
C ASP A 144 -2.68 -9.20 2.76
N ILE A 145 -3.69 -10.01 3.10
CA ILE A 145 -5.01 -9.95 2.47
C ILE A 145 -6.02 -9.58 3.55
N GLY A 146 -6.52 -8.35 3.48
CA GLY A 146 -7.66 -7.88 4.24
C GLY A 146 -8.98 -8.27 3.58
N PHE A 147 -10.08 -8.22 4.33
CA PHE A 147 -11.41 -8.56 3.83
C PHE A 147 -12.48 -7.59 4.34
N GLY A 148 -13.50 -7.38 3.52
CA GLY A 148 -14.73 -6.72 3.93
C GLY A 148 -14.70 -5.19 3.91
N ASP A 149 -13.58 -4.55 3.60
CA ASP A 149 -13.54 -3.10 3.43
C ASP A 149 -14.35 -2.63 2.20
N VAL A 150 -14.88 -1.41 2.30
CA VAL A 150 -15.60 -0.73 1.22
C VAL A 150 -14.62 0.20 0.51
N VAL A 151 -14.53 0.09 -0.81
CA VAL A 151 -13.72 0.97 -1.65
C VAL A 151 -14.62 2.00 -2.31
N PHE A 152 -14.38 3.28 -1.99
CA PHE A 152 -15.08 4.42 -2.55
C PHE A 152 -14.12 5.56 -2.94
N PRO A 153 -14.30 6.20 -4.10
CA PRO A 153 -15.02 5.68 -5.26
C PRO A 153 -14.58 4.26 -5.62
N GLY A 154 -15.41 3.50 -6.36
CA GLY A 154 -15.13 2.09 -6.65
C GLY A 154 -13.75 1.86 -7.26
N PRO A 155 -13.14 0.67 -7.10
CA PRO A 155 -11.79 0.43 -7.57
C PRO A 155 -11.70 0.53 -9.09
N GLU A 156 -10.57 1.02 -9.57
CA GLU A 156 -10.30 1.17 -11.00
C GLU A 156 -9.13 0.30 -11.42
N LYS A 157 -9.15 -0.18 -12.67
CA LYS A 157 -8.02 -0.91 -13.24
C LYS A 157 -6.89 0.07 -13.55
N SER A 158 -5.72 -0.14 -12.96
CA SER A 158 -4.53 0.68 -13.20
C SER A 158 -3.30 -0.18 -13.47
N ASP A 159 -2.36 0.38 -14.23
CA ASP A 159 -1.08 -0.26 -14.53
C ASP A 159 -0.05 0.11 -13.46
N LEU A 160 0.60 -0.89 -12.86
CA LEU A 160 1.74 -0.62 -11.96
C LEU A 160 3.00 -0.35 -12.79
N PRO A 161 3.80 0.69 -12.47
CA PRO A 161 5.08 0.93 -13.13
C PRO A 161 6.05 -0.23 -12.95
N THR A 162 6.74 -0.61 -14.04
CA THR A 162 7.72 -1.69 -14.06
C THR A 162 9.14 -1.17 -13.84
N LEU A 163 9.98 -1.98 -13.18
CA LEU A 163 11.41 -1.67 -12.96
C LEU A 163 12.27 -1.89 -14.20
N LEU A 164 11.90 -2.88 -15.02
CA LEU A 164 12.56 -3.24 -16.26
C LEU A 164 11.55 -3.18 -17.42
N ASP A 165 12.02 -3.51 -18.62
CA ASP A 165 11.17 -3.61 -19.82
C ASP A 165 10.39 -4.94 -19.78
N SER A 166 9.40 -5.01 -18.89
CA SER A 166 8.48 -6.14 -18.71
C SER A 166 7.05 -5.65 -18.88
N PRO A 167 6.10 -6.52 -19.26
CA PRO A 167 4.69 -6.14 -19.31
C PRO A 167 4.18 -5.69 -17.93
N ALA A 168 3.46 -4.57 -17.89
CA ALA A 168 2.93 -4.00 -16.65
C ALA A 168 1.80 -4.87 -16.09
N PRO A 169 1.74 -5.09 -14.75
CA PRO A 169 0.58 -5.70 -14.14
C PRO A 169 -0.58 -4.70 -14.14
N ARG A 170 -1.74 -5.13 -14.63
CA ARG A 170 -2.97 -4.34 -14.66
C ARG A 170 -3.99 -4.94 -13.69
N LEU A 171 -4.25 -4.24 -12.59
CA LEU A 171 -5.05 -4.76 -11.48
C LEU A 171 -6.11 -3.76 -11.06
N LEU A 172 -7.15 -4.26 -10.39
CA LEU A 172 -8.04 -3.38 -9.61
C LEU A 172 -7.22 -2.75 -8.49
N CYS A 173 -7.34 -1.44 -8.32
CA CYS A 173 -6.57 -0.67 -7.37
C CYS A 173 -7.49 0.18 -6.48
N TYR A 174 -7.05 0.40 -5.25
CA TYR A 174 -7.69 1.30 -4.31
C TYR A 174 -7.76 2.75 -4.83
N SER A 175 -8.81 3.46 -4.43
CA SER A 175 -8.85 4.91 -4.54
C SER A 175 -7.99 5.56 -3.44
N ARG A 176 -7.57 6.81 -3.66
CA ARG A 176 -6.83 7.57 -2.64
C ARG A 176 -7.73 7.87 -1.45
N GLU A 177 -9.00 8.10 -1.72
CA GLU A 177 -10.05 8.36 -0.75
C GLU A 177 -10.21 7.20 0.23
N SER A 178 -10.26 5.96 -0.27
CA SER A 178 -10.33 4.76 0.59
C SER A 178 -9.06 4.56 1.40
N ALA A 179 -7.90 4.83 0.80
CA ALA A 179 -6.62 4.75 1.52
C ALA A 179 -6.52 5.78 2.66
N ILE A 180 -7.08 6.97 2.50
CA ILE A 180 -7.17 7.98 3.56
C ILE A 180 -8.23 7.57 4.60
N ALA A 181 -9.40 7.13 4.17
CA ALA A 181 -10.51 6.77 5.03
C ALA A 181 -10.14 5.64 6.02
N GLU A 182 -9.50 4.57 5.56
CA GLU A 182 -9.05 3.47 6.43
C GLU A 182 -8.01 3.92 7.46
N LYS A 183 -7.08 4.78 7.05
CA LYS A 183 -6.04 5.31 7.94
C LYS A 183 -6.63 6.25 8.98
N PHE A 184 -7.56 7.09 8.57
CA PHE A 184 -8.24 8.01 9.45
C PHE A 184 -9.13 7.26 10.45
N GLU A 185 -9.84 6.21 10.02
CA GLU A 185 -10.60 5.33 10.90
C GLU A 185 -9.69 4.71 11.97
N ALA A 186 -8.53 4.16 11.57
CA ALA A 186 -7.56 3.62 12.51
C ALA A 186 -7.04 4.70 13.50
N MET A 187 -6.87 5.95 13.04
CA MET A 187 -6.49 7.06 13.91
C MET A 187 -7.54 7.36 14.98
N VAL A 188 -8.81 7.37 14.60
CA VAL A 188 -9.93 7.61 15.53
C VAL A 188 -10.11 6.45 16.49
N LYS A 189 -10.02 5.21 15.99
CA LYS A 189 -10.22 4.00 16.79
C LYS A 189 -9.13 3.80 17.84
N LEU A 190 -7.86 3.97 17.47
CA LEU A 190 -6.73 3.68 18.36
C LEU A 190 -6.47 4.78 19.41
N ARG A 191 -6.95 6.00 19.18
CA ARG A 191 -6.82 7.15 20.11
C ARG A 191 -5.38 7.30 20.63
N GLU A 192 -5.20 7.48 21.94
CA GLU A 192 -3.93 7.64 22.64
C GLU A 192 -2.95 6.46 22.42
N LEU A 193 -3.46 5.26 22.15
CA LEU A 193 -2.66 4.06 21.91
C LEU A 193 -2.10 3.98 20.49
N ASN A 194 -2.50 4.88 19.60
CA ASN A 194 -2.05 4.87 18.22
C ASN A 194 -0.52 5.05 18.14
N SER A 195 0.14 4.13 17.44
CA SER A 195 1.59 4.12 17.18
C SER A 195 1.90 4.05 15.68
N ARG A 196 0.89 4.12 14.81
CA ARG A 196 0.98 3.95 13.36
C ARG A 196 1.42 5.26 12.69
N MET A 197 2.63 5.73 12.99
CA MET A 197 3.17 6.98 12.42
C MET A 197 3.16 7.01 10.88
N LYS A 198 3.26 5.83 10.25
CA LYS A 198 3.14 5.67 8.79
C LYS A 198 1.79 6.15 8.24
N ASP A 199 0.70 6.06 9.01
CA ASP A 199 -0.62 6.45 8.54
C ASP A 199 -0.77 7.98 8.52
N PHE A 200 -0.23 8.68 9.52
CA PHE A 200 -0.12 10.13 9.52
C PHE A 200 0.72 10.62 8.35
N TYR A 201 1.87 9.99 8.11
CA TYR A 201 2.71 10.28 6.96
C TYR A 201 2.00 10.05 5.64
N ASP A 202 1.32 8.90 5.47
CA ASP A 202 0.64 8.57 4.23
C ASP A 202 -0.49 9.59 3.94
N ILE A 203 -1.29 10.00 4.95
CA ILE A 203 -2.33 11.02 4.76
C ILE A 203 -1.71 12.38 4.45
N TRP A 204 -0.71 12.80 5.22
CA TRP A 204 0.00 14.06 5.00
C TRP A 204 0.64 14.13 3.60
N LEU A 205 1.24 13.04 3.14
CA LEU A 205 1.82 12.95 1.82
C LEU A 205 0.73 13.10 0.75
N LEU A 206 -0.37 12.36 0.89
CA LEU A 206 -1.45 12.36 -0.08
C LEU A 206 -2.16 13.70 -0.17
N CYS A 207 -2.49 14.34 0.96
CA CYS A 207 -3.16 15.64 0.95
C CYS A 207 -2.27 16.75 0.38
N ARG A 208 -0.95 16.58 0.43
CA ARG A 208 -0.02 17.54 -0.15
C ARG A 208 0.22 17.39 -1.64
N GLN A 209 0.10 16.17 -2.16
CA GLN A 209 0.45 15.85 -3.55
C GLN A 209 -0.76 15.72 -4.48
N PHE A 210 -1.95 15.50 -3.94
CA PHE A 210 -3.14 15.22 -4.74
C PHE A 210 -4.33 16.09 -4.32
N ASP A 211 -5.08 16.51 -5.32
CA ASP A 211 -6.39 17.13 -5.12
C ASP A 211 -7.43 16.08 -4.74
N PHE A 212 -8.45 16.50 -3.98
CA PHE A 212 -9.58 15.66 -3.61
C PHE A 212 -10.90 16.37 -3.86
N VAL A 213 -11.88 15.63 -4.39
CA VAL A 213 -13.28 16.05 -4.34
C VAL A 213 -13.80 15.76 -2.94
N GLY A 214 -14.21 16.78 -2.21
CA GLY A 214 -14.51 16.61 -0.78
C GLY A 214 -15.73 15.74 -0.53
N GLU A 215 -16.73 15.74 -1.44
CA GLU A 215 -17.87 14.81 -1.38
C GLU A 215 -17.41 13.35 -1.48
N ASN A 216 -16.48 13.04 -2.39
CA ASN A 216 -16.00 11.67 -2.55
C ASN A 216 -15.22 11.20 -1.33
N LEU A 217 -14.38 12.08 -0.78
CA LEU A 217 -13.59 11.77 0.40
C LEU A 217 -14.46 11.64 1.67
N ALA A 218 -15.45 12.52 1.84
CA ALA A 218 -16.40 12.43 2.94
C ALA A 218 -17.22 11.13 2.87
N GLU A 219 -17.68 10.73 1.68
CA GLU A 219 -18.42 9.49 1.51
C GLU A 219 -17.54 8.25 1.74
N ALA A 220 -16.27 8.26 1.30
CA ALA A 220 -15.33 7.19 1.62
C ALA A 220 -15.12 7.06 3.14
N ILE A 221 -14.90 8.19 3.84
CA ILE A 221 -14.78 8.21 5.31
C ILE A 221 -16.04 7.63 5.95
N ARG A 222 -17.23 8.10 5.56
CA ARG A 222 -18.50 7.62 6.12
C ARG A 222 -18.67 6.11 5.91
N LEU A 223 -18.50 5.62 4.69
CA LEU A 223 -18.63 4.20 4.35
C LEU A 223 -17.64 3.33 5.11
N THR A 224 -16.38 3.78 5.25
CA THR A 224 -15.37 3.05 6.04
C THR A 224 -15.74 3.01 7.51
N PHE A 225 -16.10 4.15 8.11
CA PHE A 225 -16.46 4.23 9.54
C PHE A 225 -17.71 3.40 9.85
N ASP A 226 -18.74 3.47 9.01
CA ASP A 226 -19.97 2.68 9.14
C ASP A 226 -19.68 1.19 8.99
N ARG A 227 -18.88 0.80 7.99
CA ARG A 227 -18.48 -0.59 7.79
C ARG A 227 -17.67 -1.12 8.96
N ARG A 228 -16.86 -0.25 9.58
CA ARG A 228 -15.99 -0.59 10.69
C ARG A 228 -16.60 -0.47 12.07
N GLY A 229 -17.83 0.05 12.16
CA GLY A 229 -18.52 0.27 13.42
C GLY A 229 -17.83 1.30 14.32
N THR A 230 -17.03 2.19 13.73
CA THR A 230 -16.28 3.21 14.45
C THR A 230 -17.05 4.53 14.38
N PRO A 231 -17.65 5.01 15.48
CA PRO A 231 -18.34 6.29 15.47
C PRO A 231 -17.34 7.46 15.37
N LEU A 232 -17.71 8.51 14.64
CA LEU A 232 -16.95 9.76 14.62
C LEU A 232 -17.12 10.49 15.96
N PRO A 233 -16.03 10.75 16.71
CA PRO A 233 -16.12 11.49 17.97
C PRO A 233 -16.18 13.01 17.72
N ASP A 234 -16.72 13.75 18.68
CA ASP A 234 -16.68 15.22 18.67
C ASP A 234 -15.25 15.77 18.76
N VAL A 235 -14.40 15.06 19.52
CA VAL A 235 -12.97 15.37 19.68
C VAL A 235 -12.15 14.20 19.16
N ILE A 236 -11.30 14.47 18.18
CA ILE A 236 -10.37 13.50 17.61
C ILE A 236 -9.04 13.61 18.35
N GLU A 237 -8.74 12.63 19.19
CA GLU A 237 -7.52 12.61 20.01
C GLU A 237 -6.24 12.80 19.18
N ALA A 238 -6.20 12.19 17.99
CA ALA A 238 -5.06 12.30 17.09
C ALA A 238 -4.77 13.73 16.58
N PHE A 239 -5.68 14.69 16.79
CA PHE A 239 -5.57 16.10 16.39
C PHE A 239 -5.30 17.05 17.56
N THR A 240 -5.05 16.52 18.76
CA THR A 240 -4.71 17.31 19.95
C THR A 240 -3.20 17.60 20.00
N ASP A 241 -2.84 18.73 20.60
CA ASP A 241 -1.43 19.07 20.81
C ASP A 241 -0.75 18.09 21.77
N GLY A 242 -1.48 17.65 22.81
CA GLY A 242 -1.00 16.64 23.76
C GLY A 242 -0.67 15.31 23.10
N PHE A 243 -1.46 14.85 22.13
CA PHE A 243 -1.14 13.67 21.34
C PHE A 243 0.11 13.88 20.49
N ALA A 244 0.22 15.03 19.80
CA ALA A 244 1.39 15.33 18.97
C ALA A 244 2.69 15.34 19.79
N GLU A 245 2.67 15.97 20.96
CA GLU A 245 3.80 15.98 21.91
C GLU A 245 4.15 14.57 22.37
N ALA A 246 3.16 13.78 22.80
CA ALA A 246 3.37 12.42 23.29
C ALA A 246 3.94 11.46 22.24
N LYS A 247 3.68 11.71 20.95
CA LYS A 247 4.11 10.84 19.83
C LYS A 247 5.36 11.32 19.12
N GLN A 248 5.91 12.48 19.49
CA GLN A 248 7.09 13.07 18.85
C GLN A 248 8.29 12.10 18.78
N THR A 249 8.56 11.32 19.82
CA THR A 249 9.66 10.33 19.81
C THR A 249 9.43 9.21 18.78
N GLN A 250 8.18 8.74 18.66
CA GLN A 250 7.82 7.71 17.68
C GLN A 250 7.91 8.26 16.25
N TRP A 251 7.46 9.50 16.05
CA TRP A 251 7.58 10.21 14.79
C TRP A 251 9.05 10.38 14.36
N ALA A 252 9.91 10.91 15.23
CA ALA A 252 11.33 11.09 14.94
C ALA A 252 12.02 9.76 14.57
N ALA A 253 11.66 8.66 15.25
CA ALA A 253 12.18 7.34 14.92
C ALA A 253 11.71 6.85 13.54
N PHE A 254 10.46 7.15 13.16
CA PHE A 254 9.91 6.83 11.85
C PHE A 254 10.51 7.69 10.73
N GLN A 255 10.59 9.01 10.91
CA GLN A 255 11.14 9.97 9.95
C GLN A 255 12.60 9.66 9.60
N ARG A 256 13.42 9.30 10.59
CA ARG A 256 14.81 8.85 10.37
C ARG A 256 14.92 7.61 9.48
N ARG A 257 13.92 6.73 9.48
CA ARG A 257 13.89 5.53 8.62
C ARG A 257 13.48 5.85 7.19
N LEU A 258 12.67 6.89 6.98
CA LEU A 258 12.28 7.34 5.64
C LEU A 258 13.46 7.91 4.85
N ARG A 259 14.39 8.60 5.54
CA ARG A 259 15.55 9.28 4.93
C ARG A 259 15.12 10.28 3.84
N GLN A 260 14.09 11.04 4.13
CA GLN A 260 13.51 12.06 3.27
C GLN A 260 13.57 13.40 4.00
N ASP A 261 14.42 14.31 3.53
CA ASP A 261 14.72 15.56 4.23
C ASP A 261 13.53 16.54 4.24
N HIS A 262 12.61 16.42 3.29
CA HIS A 262 11.40 17.23 3.20
C HIS A 262 10.32 16.83 4.23
N VAL A 263 10.51 15.73 4.97
CA VAL A 263 9.53 15.27 5.96
C VAL A 263 9.72 16.06 7.27
N PRO A 264 8.68 16.76 7.77
CA PRO A 264 8.73 17.59 8.95
C PRO A 264 9.36 16.90 10.15
N ALA A 265 10.28 17.60 10.81
CA ALA A 265 10.92 17.09 12.02
C ALA A 265 9.94 17.06 13.20
N LEU A 266 9.06 18.06 13.30
CA LEU A 266 8.03 18.15 14.32
C LEU A 266 6.78 17.41 13.86
N PHE A 267 6.29 16.49 14.71
CA PHE A 267 5.08 15.74 14.44
C PHE A 267 3.84 16.64 14.46
N SER A 268 3.85 17.69 15.26
CA SER A 268 2.78 18.69 15.31
C SER A 268 2.51 19.36 13.96
N GLU A 269 3.53 19.56 13.12
CA GLU A 269 3.37 20.12 11.77
C GLU A 269 2.60 19.15 10.84
N VAL A 270 2.87 17.86 10.97
CA VAL A 270 2.16 16.80 10.25
C VAL A 270 0.72 16.68 10.74
N VAL A 271 0.53 16.66 12.06
CA VAL A 271 -0.81 16.61 12.68
C VAL A 271 -1.65 17.81 12.27
N LEU A 272 -1.07 19.02 12.25
CA LEU A 272 -1.76 20.23 11.83
C LEU A 272 -2.23 20.13 10.37
N SER A 273 -1.35 19.71 9.46
CA SER A 273 -1.71 19.54 8.04
C SER A 273 -2.81 18.49 7.85
N VAL A 274 -2.74 17.36 8.56
CA VAL A 274 -3.76 16.30 8.51
C VAL A 274 -5.09 16.80 9.11
N LYS A 275 -5.03 17.57 10.19
CA LYS A 275 -6.21 18.18 10.83
C LYS A 275 -6.88 19.18 9.91
N GLU A 276 -6.14 20.09 9.28
CA GLU A 276 -6.69 21.06 8.31
C GLU A 276 -7.38 20.36 7.14
N PHE A 277 -6.83 19.23 6.70
CA PHE A 277 -7.38 18.44 5.62
C PHE A 277 -8.66 17.68 6.02
N LEU A 278 -8.68 17.03 7.18
CA LEU A 278 -9.75 16.09 7.55
C LEU A 278 -10.85 16.69 8.45
N LEU A 279 -10.53 17.63 9.33
CA LEU A 279 -11.49 18.19 10.30
C LEU A 279 -12.72 18.83 9.63
N PRO A 280 -12.61 19.57 8.50
CA PRO A 280 -13.79 20.10 7.82
C PRO A 280 -14.77 19.01 7.35
N LEU A 281 -14.25 17.84 6.95
CA LEU A 281 -15.05 16.71 6.48
C LEU A 281 -15.78 16.04 7.65
N THR A 282 -15.11 15.87 8.79
CA THR A 282 -15.73 15.27 9.98
C THR A 282 -16.83 16.16 10.54
N VAL A 283 -16.62 17.47 10.58
CA VAL A 283 -17.65 18.44 10.98
C VAL A 283 -18.85 18.39 10.04
N ALA A 284 -18.63 18.29 8.73
CA ALA A 284 -19.72 18.15 7.76
C ALA A 284 -20.54 16.87 7.99
N LEU A 285 -19.86 15.74 8.17
CA LEU A 285 -20.49 14.44 8.45
C LEU A 285 -21.30 14.44 9.75
N SER A 286 -20.74 14.97 10.85
CA SER A 286 -21.44 15.02 12.15
C SER A 286 -22.60 16.01 12.21
N SER A 287 -22.54 17.11 11.44
CA SER A 287 -23.58 18.15 11.43
C SER A 287 -24.62 18.00 10.32
N GLY A 288 -24.48 17.00 9.45
CA GLY A 288 -25.34 16.81 8.27
C GLY A 288 -25.23 17.95 7.25
N LYS A 289 -24.16 18.74 7.29
CA LYS A 289 -23.89 19.83 6.34
C LYS A 289 -23.15 19.30 5.11
N ALA A 290 -23.17 20.08 4.04
CA ALA A 290 -22.39 19.76 2.86
C ALA A 290 -20.88 19.75 3.18
N ALA A 291 -20.17 18.74 2.67
CA ALA A 291 -18.72 18.69 2.72
C ALA A 291 -18.10 19.86 1.94
N PRO A 292 -16.88 20.30 2.27
CA PRO A 292 -16.12 21.19 1.40
C PRO A 292 -16.08 20.65 -0.03
N SER A 293 -16.22 21.51 -1.03
CA SER A 293 -16.34 21.05 -2.42
C SER A 293 -15.06 20.39 -2.94
N ARG A 294 -13.90 20.96 -2.62
CA ARG A 294 -12.59 20.50 -3.11
C ARG A 294 -11.49 20.81 -2.12
N TRP A 295 -10.54 19.89 -2.02
CA TRP A 295 -9.20 20.16 -1.51
C TRP A 295 -8.24 20.29 -2.69
N THR A 296 -7.49 21.40 -2.73
CA THR A 296 -6.43 21.63 -3.72
C THR A 296 -5.10 21.43 -3.02
N ALA A 297 -4.30 20.49 -3.53
CA ALA A 297 -3.00 20.20 -2.97
C ALA A 297 -2.05 21.42 -3.12
N PRO A 298 -1.27 21.76 -2.08
CA PRO A 298 -0.24 22.80 -2.18
C PRO A 298 0.88 22.42 -3.15
N GLY A 299 0.99 21.16 -3.55
CA GLY A 299 1.98 20.69 -4.51
C GLY A 299 3.23 20.08 -3.86
N PRO A 300 4.21 19.66 -4.68
CA PRO A 300 5.47 19.11 -4.21
C PRO A 300 6.29 20.15 -3.43
N TRP A 301 7.29 19.66 -2.69
CA TRP A 301 8.24 20.50 -1.96
C TRP A 301 9.14 21.27 -2.93
N GLU A 302 9.25 22.59 -2.74
CA GLU A 302 10.28 23.43 -3.38
C GLU A 302 11.62 23.36 -2.63
#